data_AF-A0A959YDF2-F1
#
_entry.id   AF-A0A959YDF2-F1
#
_cell.length_a   1.000
_cell.length_b   1.000
_cell.length_c   1.000
_cell.angle_alpha   90.00
_cell.angle_beta   90.00
_cell.angle_gamma   90.00
#
_symmetry.space_group_name_H-M   'P 1'
#
loop_
_entity.id
_entity.type
_entity.pdbx_description
1 polymer ?
#
loop_
_entity_poly.entity_id
_entity_poly.type
_entity_poly.pdbx_seq_one_letter_code
_entity_poly.pdbx_strand_id
1 'polypeptide(L)'
;MEAYDDERLKQESPLLHGIPRTGPFEVPQGFFDRFPHEVQQQITARPANRWPLLLRRAGIALPIAAMLAVVLWYFTTTPDPGTDTIAIVDTTTAPNVDDLLLLDDDATLAALAVEDPQAALGSAPDLTDEEIVAYFEDEGTDITELLTTL
;
A
#
# COMPACT_ATOMS: atom_id res chain seq x y z
N MET A 1 42.94 39.60 -10.72
CA MET A 1 43.11 38.36 -11.49
C MET A 1 44.29 37.65 -10.85
N GLU A 2 44.00 36.57 -10.14
CA GLU A 2 44.68 36.14 -8.93
C GLU A 2 45.82 35.16 -9.25
N ALA A 3 47.07 35.58 -9.04
CA ALA A 3 48.29 34.79 -9.26
C ALA A 3 48.56 33.79 -8.10
N TYR A 4 47.52 33.31 -7.43
CA TYR A 4 47.63 32.82 -6.05
C TYR A 4 47.79 31.30 -5.91
N ASP A 5 47.42 30.51 -6.91
CA ASP A 5 47.41 29.05 -6.73
C ASP A 5 48.79 28.39 -6.88
N ASP A 6 49.68 28.93 -7.72
CA ASP A 6 50.91 28.22 -8.08
C ASP A 6 51.98 28.27 -6.98
N GLU A 7 52.13 29.42 -6.29
CA GLU A 7 53.05 29.57 -5.16
C GLU A 7 52.58 28.79 -3.92
N ARG A 8 51.27 28.79 -3.65
CA ARG A 8 50.63 28.04 -2.57
C ARG A 8 50.81 26.52 -2.77
N LEU A 9 50.51 26.02 -3.97
CA LEU A 9 50.70 24.61 -4.33
C LEU A 9 52.16 24.15 -4.17
N LYS A 10 53.12 25.00 -4.53
CA LYS A 10 54.54 24.69 -4.38
C LYS A 10 54.96 24.58 -2.91
N GLN A 11 54.35 25.37 -2.02
CA GLN A 11 54.67 25.39 -0.59
C GLN A 11 53.98 24.24 0.16
N GLU A 12 52.72 23.95 -0.16
CA GLU A 12 51.93 22.92 0.52
C GLU A 12 52.15 21.52 -0.06
N SER A 13 52.46 21.40 -1.36
CA SER A 13 52.63 20.12 -2.04
C SER A 13 53.64 20.20 -3.19
N PRO A 14 54.95 20.23 -2.89
CA PRO A 14 56.01 20.30 -3.89
C PRO A 14 55.94 19.17 -4.93
N LEU A 15 55.48 17.98 -4.51
CA LEU A 15 55.30 16.83 -5.38
C LEU A 15 54.19 17.05 -6.41
N LEU A 16 53.04 17.61 -6.01
CA LEU A 16 51.92 17.90 -6.92
C LEU A 16 52.26 19.03 -7.89
N HIS A 17 53.00 20.04 -7.42
CA HIS A 17 53.48 21.14 -8.26
C HIS A 17 54.44 20.66 -9.37
N GLY A 18 55.21 19.59 -9.13
CA GLY A 18 56.10 18.98 -10.12
C GLY A 18 55.40 18.13 -11.19
N ILE A 19 54.11 17.83 -11.05
CA ILE A 19 53.36 17.02 -12.01
C ILE A 19 52.99 17.90 -13.22
N PRO A 20 53.34 17.48 -14.45
CA PRO A 20 52.94 18.22 -15.65
C PRO A 20 51.41 18.27 -15.75
N ARG A 21 50.85 19.46 -15.93
CA ARG A 21 49.40 19.69 -16.14
C ARG A 21 48.95 19.29 -17.55
N THR A 22 49.42 18.14 -18.03
CA THR A 22 49.03 17.54 -19.29
C THR A 22 47.82 16.64 -19.02
N GLY A 23 46.63 17.11 -19.40
CA GLY A 23 45.44 16.25 -19.36
C GLY A 23 45.60 15.11 -20.37
N PRO A 24 45.51 13.84 -19.97
CA PRO A 24 45.60 12.71 -20.92
C PRO A 24 44.37 12.59 -21.82
N PHE A 25 43.30 13.33 -21.51
CA PHE A 25 42.05 13.32 -22.23
C PHE A 25 41.85 14.64 -22.96
N GLU A 26 41.73 14.56 -24.28
CA GLU A 26 41.31 15.67 -25.11
C GLU A 26 39.82 15.49 -25.46
N VAL A 27 39.03 16.54 -25.26
CA VAL A 27 37.62 16.52 -25.60
C VAL A 27 37.47 16.86 -27.09
N PRO A 28 36.83 15.99 -27.90
CA PRO A 28 36.56 16.30 -29.30
C PRO A 28 35.67 17.54 -29.45
N GLN A 29 35.88 18.28 -30.54
CA GLN A 29 35.06 19.45 -30.84
C GLN A 29 33.57 19.06 -30.92
N GLY A 30 32.73 19.80 -30.19
CA GLY A 30 31.28 19.59 -30.16
C GLY A 30 30.80 18.37 -29.37
N PHE A 31 31.64 17.74 -28.54
CA PHE A 31 31.24 16.63 -27.67
C PHE A 31 30.04 17.01 -26.77
N PHE A 32 30.11 18.17 -26.13
CA PHE A 32 29.07 18.65 -25.20
C PHE A 32 27.89 19.33 -25.90
N ASP A 33 27.97 19.62 -27.20
CA ASP A 33 26.87 20.28 -27.94
C ASP A 33 25.70 19.31 -28.17
N ARG A 34 25.97 18.00 -28.25
CA ARG A 34 24.95 16.96 -28.49
C ARG A 34 24.20 16.55 -27.22
N PHE A 35 24.86 16.65 -26.07
CA PHE A 35 24.33 16.15 -24.80
C PHE A 35 22.97 16.78 -24.40
N PRO A 36 22.76 18.11 -24.48
CA PRO A 36 21.47 18.72 -24.15
C PRO A 36 20.32 18.19 -25.03
N HIS A 37 20.60 17.98 -26.32
CA HIS A 37 19.61 17.49 -27.27
C HIS A 37 19.23 16.03 -27.01
N GLU A 38 20.21 15.18 -26.68
CA GLU A 38 19.97 13.77 -26.33
C GLU A 38 19.12 13.63 -25.06
N VAL A 39 19.42 14.41 -24.02
CA VAL A 39 18.64 14.44 -22.77
C VAL A 39 17.20 14.88 -23.02
N GLN A 40 17.02 15.95 -23.81
CA GLN A 40 15.68 16.46 -24.14
C GLN A 40 14.85 15.45 -24.95
N GLN A 41 15.49 14.74 -25.88
CA GLN A 41 14.84 13.67 -26.63
C GLN A 41 14.43 12.52 -25.72
N GLN A 42 15.27 12.12 -24.77
CA GLN A 42 14.95 11.02 -23.85
C GLN A 42 13.78 11.35 -22.90
N ILE A 43 13.69 12.60 -22.45
CA ILE A 43 12.57 13.07 -21.62
C ILE A 43 11.26 13.09 -22.42
N THR A 44 11.31 13.53 -23.67
CA THR A 44 10.12 13.65 -24.53
C THR A 44 9.69 12.29 -25.12
N ALA A 45 10.64 11.40 -25.38
CA ALA A 45 10.41 10.09 -25.98
C ALA A 45 9.78 9.09 -25.02
N ARG A 46 9.65 9.40 -23.72
CA ARG A 46 8.91 8.56 -22.79
C ARG A 46 7.43 8.58 -23.21
N PRO A 47 6.90 7.50 -23.81
CA PRO A 47 5.51 7.52 -24.22
C PRO A 47 4.68 7.59 -22.94
N ALA A 48 4.07 8.74 -22.70
CA ALA A 48 3.02 8.83 -21.69
C ALA A 48 2.01 7.74 -22.06
N ASN A 49 1.91 6.70 -21.24
CA ASN A 49 0.97 5.60 -21.46
C ASN A 49 -0.43 6.21 -21.38
N ARG A 50 -0.98 6.61 -22.55
CA ARG A 50 -2.27 7.30 -22.68
C ARG A 50 -3.41 6.30 -22.61
N TRP A 51 -3.36 5.36 -21.67
CA TRP A 51 -4.54 4.56 -21.41
C TRP A 51 -5.65 5.51 -20.96
N PRO A 52 -6.81 5.48 -21.64
CA PRO A 52 -7.89 6.38 -21.28
C PRO A 52 -8.23 6.12 -19.81
N LEU A 53 -8.32 7.18 -19.01
CA LEU A 53 -8.53 7.12 -17.56
C LEU A 53 -9.71 6.20 -17.16
N LEU A 54 -10.69 6.07 -18.06
CA LEU A 54 -11.84 5.19 -17.94
C LEU A 54 -11.45 3.70 -17.87
N LEU A 55 -10.44 3.25 -18.63
CA LEU A 55 -9.93 1.87 -18.58
C LEU A 55 -9.21 1.58 -17.25
N ARG A 56 -8.55 2.59 -16.67
CA ARG A 56 -7.94 2.47 -15.34
C ARG A 56 -8.98 2.37 -14.22
N ARG A 57 -10.15 3.00 -14.38
CA ARG A 57 -11.27 2.95 -13.41
C ARG A 57 -12.20 1.76 -13.62
N ALA A 58 -12.21 1.16 -14.81
CA ALA A 58 -13.03 -0.01 -15.13
C ALA A 58 -12.58 -1.30 -14.42
N GLY A 59 -11.31 -1.38 -13.98
CA GLY A 59 -10.80 -2.56 -13.26
C GLY A 59 -11.47 -2.83 -11.91
N ILE A 60 -11.98 -1.79 -11.23
CA ILE A 60 -12.62 -1.92 -9.90
C ILE A 60 -14.16 -1.85 -9.98
N ALA A 61 -14.72 -1.14 -10.97
CA ALA A 61 -16.16 -1.01 -11.10
C ALA A 61 -16.86 -2.31 -11.56
N LEU A 62 -16.15 -3.18 -12.30
CA LEU A 62 -16.70 -4.39 -12.88
C LEU A 62 -17.11 -5.47 -11.84
N PRO A 63 -16.32 -5.80 -10.80
CA PRO A 63 -16.75 -6.74 -9.77
C PRO A 63 -17.94 -6.22 -8.95
N ILE A 64 -17.97 -4.93 -8.59
CA ILE A 64 -19.05 -4.34 -7.79
C ILE A 64 -20.37 -4.36 -8.56
N ALA A 65 -20.35 -3.96 -9.84
CA ALA A 65 -21.53 -3.99 -10.69
C ALA A 65 -22.04 -5.43 -10.91
N ALA A 66 -21.13 -6.40 -11.10
CA ALA A 66 -21.51 -7.81 -11.21
C ALA A 66 -22.16 -8.34 -9.92
N MET A 67 -21.63 -7.97 -8.75
CA MET A 67 -22.18 -8.36 -7.46
C MET A 67 -23.59 -7.80 -7.25
N LEU A 68 -23.79 -6.50 -7.54
CA LEU A 68 -25.11 -5.86 -7.45
C LEU A 68 -26.12 -6.50 -8.43
N ALA A 69 -25.69 -6.84 -9.63
CA ALA A 69 -26.54 -7.52 -10.61
C ALA A 69 -26.95 -8.92 -10.14
N VAL A 70 -26.05 -9.68 -9.51
CA VAL A 70 -26.34 -11.01 -8.93
C VAL A 70 -27.32 -10.90 -7.77
N VAL A 71 -27.14 -9.92 -6.87
CA VAL A 71 -28.07 -9.67 -5.76
C VAL A 71 -29.45 -9.29 -6.28
N LEU A 72 -29.53 -8.35 -7.23
CA LEU A 72 -30.80 -7.95 -7.82
C LEU A 72 -31.49 -9.13 -8.51
N TRP A 73 -30.73 -9.93 -9.26
CA TRP A 73 -31.24 -11.13 -9.90
C TRP A 73 -31.78 -12.13 -8.87
N TYR A 74 -31.05 -12.38 -7.77
CA TYR A 74 -31.50 -13.26 -6.70
C TYR A 74 -32.86 -12.83 -6.13
N PHE A 75 -33.04 -11.54 -5.83
CA PHE A 75 -34.32 -11.00 -5.32
C PHE A 75 -35.47 -11.12 -6.33
N THR A 76 -35.19 -11.00 -7.64
CA THR A 76 -36.23 -11.16 -8.66
C THR A 76 -36.57 -12.62 -8.99
N THR A 77 -35.72 -13.57 -8.60
CA THR A 77 -35.85 -14.98 -9.00
C THR A 77 -36.23 -15.90 -7.84
N THR A 78 -36.28 -15.42 -6.60
CA THR A 78 -36.97 -16.15 -5.51
C THR A 78 -38.48 -16.07 -5.73
N PRO A 79 -39.16 -17.16 -6.12
CA PRO A 79 -40.61 -17.21 -6.06
C PRO A 79 -41.05 -17.05 -4.60
N ASP A 80 -42.12 -16.28 -4.38
CA ASP A 80 -42.75 -16.10 -3.07
C ASP A 80 -42.89 -17.48 -2.40
N PRO A 81 -42.22 -17.73 -1.25
CA PRO A 81 -42.55 -18.90 -0.46
C PRO A 81 -44.03 -18.73 -0.11
N GLY A 82 -44.83 -19.70 -0.56
CA GLY A 82 -46.27 -19.63 -0.60
C GLY A 82 -46.85 -18.95 0.63
N THR A 83 -47.88 -18.15 0.40
CA THR A 83 -48.74 -17.60 1.43
C THR A 83 -49.23 -18.75 2.30
N ASP A 84 -48.48 -19.05 3.36
CA ASP A 84 -48.83 -20.07 4.31
C ASP A 84 -50.09 -19.56 5.00
N THR A 85 -51.19 -20.21 4.66
CA THR A 85 -52.44 -20.16 5.39
C THR A 85 -52.13 -20.25 6.88
N ILE A 86 -52.33 -19.13 7.56
CA ILE A 86 -52.20 -18.98 9.00
C ILE A 86 -53.17 -20.00 9.63
N ALA A 87 -52.62 -21.09 10.18
CA ALA A 87 -53.37 -21.89 11.14
C ALA A 87 -53.54 -21.04 12.39
N ILE A 88 -54.79 -20.66 12.68
CA ILE A 88 -55.14 -19.96 13.92
C ILE A 88 -54.87 -20.97 15.05
N VAL A 89 -53.78 -20.76 15.79
CA VAL A 89 -53.51 -21.48 17.03
C VAL A 89 -54.39 -20.84 18.10
N ASP A 90 -55.24 -21.66 18.73
CA ASP A 90 -56.01 -21.25 19.91
C ASP A 90 -55.05 -20.90 21.05
N THR A 91 -54.97 -19.60 21.36
CA THR A 91 -54.25 -19.05 22.51
C THR A 91 -54.99 -19.44 23.79
N THR A 92 -54.74 -20.64 24.32
CA THR A 92 -55.14 -21.00 25.70
C THR A 92 -54.13 -21.89 26.42
N THR A 93 -52.91 -22.00 25.91
CA THR A 93 -51.82 -22.68 26.63
C THR A 93 -50.83 -21.62 27.10
N ALA A 94 -50.85 -21.37 28.41
CA ALA A 94 -49.88 -20.49 29.05
C ALA A 94 -48.46 -21.00 28.77
N PRO A 95 -47.49 -20.11 28.46
CA PRO A 95 -46.12 -20.53 28.24
C PRO A 95 -45.57 -21.17 29.53
N ASN A 96 -45.05 -22.40 29.41
CA ASN A 96 -44.36 -23.08 30.51
C ASN A 96 -43.07 -22.31 30.83
N VAL A 97 -42.90 -21.96 32.10
CA VAL A 97 -41.73 -21.23 32.60
C VAL A 97 -40.43 -22.04 32.42
N ASP A 98 -40.56 -23.36 32.24
CA ASP A 98 -39.45 -24.29 31.99
C ASP A 98 -38.72 -24.01 30.66
N ASP A 99 -39.42 -23.52 29.62
CA ASP A 99 -38.78 -23.18 28.34
C ASP A 99 -37.95 -21.87 28.42
N LEU A 100 -38.25 -21.00 29.39
CA LEU A 100 -37.50 -19.76 29.61
C LEU A 100 -36.23 -19.97 30.45
N LEU A 101 -36.10 -21.12 31.11
CA LEU A 101 -34.93 -21.50 31.92
C LEU A 101 -33.77 -22.08 31.09
N LEU A 102 -33.98 -22.36 29.80
CA LEU A 102 -32.95 -22.85 28.87
C LEU A 102 -31.95 -21.78 28.41
N LEU A 103 -32.07 -20.54 28.90
CA LEU A 103 -31.13 -19.44 28.63
C LEU A 103 -30.08 -19.26 29.74
N ASP A 104 -30.08 -20.10 30.78
CA ASP A 104 -29.09 -20.09 31.88
C ASP A 104 -28.01 -21.17 31.68
N ASP A 105 -27.87 -21.69 30.47
CA ASP A 105 -26.86 -22.70 30.15
C ASP A 105 -25.46 -22.06 30.22
N ASP A 106 -24.70 -22.40 31.26
CA ASP A 106 -23.28 -22.08 31.47
C ASP A 106 -22.43 -22.30 30.19
N ALA A 107 -22.87 -23.20 29.31
CA ALA A 107 -22.25 -23.48 28.01
C ALA A 107 -22.30 -22.29 27.04
N THR A 108 -23.35 -21.47 27.07
CA THR A 108 -23.48 -20.26 26.23
C THR A 108 -22.64 -19.10 26.75
N LEU A 109 -22.55 -18.97 28.09
CA LEU A 109 -21.66 -18.03 28.76
C LEU A 109 -20.18 -18.43 28.58
N ALA A 110 -19.85 -19.72 28.60
CA ALA A 110 -18.53 -20.23 28.29
C ALA A 110 -18.14 -20.02 26.81
N ALA A 111 -19.10 -20.06 25.88
CA ALA A 111 -18.85 -19.77 24.47
C ALA A 111 -18.58 -18.27 24.20
N LEU A 112 -19.06 -17.37 25.08
CA LEU A 112 -18.79 -15.92 25.02
C LEU A 112 -17.60 -15.50 25.90
N ALA A 113 -17.17 -16.33 26.84
CA ALA A 113 -15.93 -16.18 27.56
C ALA A 113 -14.76 -16.50 26.62
N VAL A 114 -14.43 -15.53 25.76
CA VAL A 114 -13.16 -15.53 25.03
C VAL A 114 -12.05 -15.60 26.09
N GLU A 115 -11.43 -16.77 26.18
CA GLU A 115 -10.50 -17.18 27.25
C GLU A 115 -9.25 -16.28 27.34
N ASP A 116 -8.98 -15.50 26.29
CA ASP A 116 -8.00 -14.43 26.32
C ASP A 116 -8.33 -13.36 25.26
N PRO A 117 -8.77 -12.13 25.61
CA PRO A 117 -8.97 -11.07 24.62
C PRO A 117 -7.67 -10.70 23.88
N GLN A 118 -6.51 -11.09 24.43
CA GLN A 118 -5.21 -10.94 23.78
C GLN A 118 -4.99 -11.98 22.67
N ALA A 119 -5.63 -13.15 22.72
CA ALA A 119 -5.50 -14.19 21.68
C ALA A 119 -6.35 -13.89 20.43
N ALA A 120 -7.40 -13.08 20.56
CA ALA A 120 -8.21 -12.61 19.43
C ALA A 120 -7.49 -11.54 18.59
N LEU A 121 -6.57 -10.78 19.22
CA LEU A 121 -5.53 -10.04 18.53
C LEU A 121 -4.40 -11.01 18.24
N GLY A 122 -4.54 -11.79 17.16
CA GLY A 122 -3.50 -12.72 16.71
C GLY A 122 -2.12 -12.08 16.83
N SER A 123 -1.15 -12.85 17.33
CA SER A 123 0.23 -12.40 17.57
C SER A 123 0.62 -11.37 16.52
N ALA A 124 0.92 -10.15 16.98
CA ALA A 124 1.64 -9.21 16.14
C ALA A 124 2.79 -10.01 15.52
N PRO A 125 2.93 -10.03 14.18
CA PRO A 125 4.02 -10.76 13.57
C PRO A 125 5.31 -10.30 14.25
N ASP A 126 6.17 -11.25 14.61
CA ASP A 126 7.49 -10.94 15.13
C ASP A 126 8.31 -10.43 13.94
N LEU A 127 8.05 -9.18 13.55
CA LEU A 127 8.76 -8.52 12.46
C LEU A 127 10.17 -8.23 12.95
N THR A 128 11.14 -8.81 12.27
CA THR A 128 12.54 -8.48 12.46
C THR A 128 12.81 -7.06 11.96
N ASP A 129 13.85 -6.41 12.52
CA ASP A 129 14.26 -5.07 12.10
C ASP A 129 14.51 -4.98 10.58
N GLU A 130 14.96 -6.07 9.96
CA GLU A 130 15.19 -6.17 8.51
C GLU A 130 13.88 -6.15 7.71
N GLU A 131 12.84 -6.83 8.17
CA GLU A 131 11.53 -6.86 7.50
C GLU A 131 10.81 -5.52 7.61
N ILE A 132 10.99 -4.84 8.74
CA ILE A 132 10.45 -3.49 8.96
C ILE A 132 11.10 -2.52 7.97
N VAL A 133 12.42 -2.55 7.83
CA VAL A 133 13.14 -1.71 6.85
C VAL A 133 12.72 -2.02 5.42
N ALA A 134 12.60 -3.30 5.06
CA ALA A 134 12.17 -3.72 3.73
C ALA A 134 10.75 -3.22 3.38
N TYR A 135 9.83 -3.23 4.34
CA TYR A 135 8.48 -2.70 4.16
C TYR A 135 8.48 -1.18 3.94
N PHE A 136 9.30 -0.44 4.69
CA PHE A 136 9.43 1.01 4.55
C PHE A 136 10.08 1.42 3.22
N GLU A 137 11.04 0.63 2.73
CA GLU A 137 11.63 0.82 1.40
C GLU A 137 10.64 0.56 0.26
N ASP A 138 9.78 -0.46 0.39
CA ASP A 138 8.74 -0.80 -0.59
C ASP A 138 7.64 0.27 -0.64
N GLU A 139 7.18 0.74 0.53
CA GLU A 139 6.14 1.78 0.64
C GLU A 139 6.71 3.21 0.45
N GLY A 140 8.03 3.35 0.30
CA GLY A 140 8.71 4.62 0.05
C GLY A 140 8.59 5.63 1.19
N THR A 141 8.42 5.15 2.42
CA THR A 141 8.27 5.98 3.63
C THR A 141 9.54 5.98 4.45
N ASP A 142 10.12 7.15 4.71
CA ASP A 142 11.34 7.28 5.51
C ASP A 142 11.00 7.26 7.01
N ILE A 143 11.60 6.32 7.74
CA ILE A 143 11.44 6.18 9.20
C ILE A 143 11.81 7.47 9.94
N THR A 144 12.74 8.25 9.37
CA THR A 144 13.15 9.54 9.91
C THR A 144 11.98 10.52 9.96
N GLU A 145 11.07 10.51 8.97
CA GLU A 145 9.90 11.40 8.96
C GLU A 145 8.95 11.10 10.13
N LEU A 146 8.73 9.82 10.46
CA LEU A 146 7.86 9.42 11.57
C LEU A 146 8.38 9.89 12.94
N LEU A 147 9.71 9.91 13.12
CA LEU A 147 10.35 10.37 14.37
C LEU A 147 10.33 11.89 14.52
N THR A 148 10.22 12.68 13.44
CA THR A 148 10.11 14.14 13.54
C THR A 148 8.68 14.63 13.76
N THR A 149 7.68 13.78 13.52
CA THR A 149 6.26 14.11 13.74
C THR A 149 5.75 13.88 15.16
N LEU A 150 6.61 13.44 16.10
CA LEU A 150 6.27 13.26 17.51
C LEU A 150 6.60 14.50 18.36
#